data_AF-A0A975HMI5-F1
#
_entry.id   AF-A0A975HMI5-F1
#
_cell.length_a   1.000
_cell.length_b   1.000
_cell.length_c   1.000
_cell.angle_alpha   90.00
_cell.angle_beta   90.00
_cell.angle_gamma   90.00
#
_symmetry.space_group_name_H-M   'P 1'
#
loop_
_entity.id
_entity.type
_entity.pdbx_description
1 polymer ?
#
loop_
_entity_poly.entity_id
_entity_poly.type
_entity_poly.pdbx_seq_one_letter_code
_entity_poly.pdbx_strand_id
1 'polypeptide(L)'
;MKKKGIQLQMFLSFSVLIIIICMFFSRLSQLSVRVTEELYITSILENEASYFLNMIEGSKVESITPSHKSIKYIFFSTPELDCLSRPLPHNNLISVFFCGDSRIYSYQLEHSNKSTWILFNASDVLPTSGVSNILFLFFISILVASVVLATLATWFLASRLAKPIEFLTNEVIDLSDGSSISGRLLNREDEIGELAQAFNRTYSELENAMQREKDFTRDISHELRTPITLIKNVLSTTSGGILLESQ
;
A
#
# COMPACT_ATOMS: atom_id res chain seq x y z
N MET A 1 -18.82 -14.20 19.21
CA MET A 1 -18.13 -13.67 18.02
C MET A 1 -16.67 -13.45 18.38
N LYS A 2 -15.73 -14.22 17.81
CA LYS A 2 -14.28 -14.13 18.12
C LYS A 2 -13.77 -12.74 17.66
N LYS A 3 -13.36 -11.87 18.59
CA LYS A 3 -12.70 -10.59 18.26
C LYS A 3 -11.52 -10.90 17.35
N LYS A 4 -11.56 -10.46 16.09
CA LYS A 4 -10.38 -10.49 15.21
C LYS A 4 -9.33 -9.62 15.90
N GLY A 5 -8.20 -10.21 16.31
CA GLY A 5 -7.14 -9.49 16.99
C GLY A 5 -6.68 -8.29 16.17
N ILE A 6 -6.27 -7.21 16.82
CA ILE A 6 -5.78 -5.96 16.19
C ILE A 6 -4.71 -6.26 15.13
N GLN A 7 -3.92 -7.32 15.36
CA GLN A 7 -2.96 -7.90 14.41
C GLN A 7 -3.56 -8.19 13.02
N LEU A 8 -4.72 -8.83 12.96
CA LEU A 8 -5.35 -9.22 11.69
C LEU A 8 -5.88 -8.00 10.94
N GLN A 9 -6.37 -7.00 11.67
CA GLN A 9 -6.94 -5.79 11.08
C GLN A 9 -5.83 -4.87 10.54
N MET A 10 -4.74 -4.66 11.29
CA MET A 10 -3.56 -3.98 10.77
C MET A 10 -2.95 -4.74 9.59
N PHE A 11 -2.88 -6.08 9.67
CA PHE A 11 -2.37 -6.91 8.59
C PHE A 11 -3.15 -6.72 7.29
N LEU A 12 -4.48 -6.74 7.38
CA LEU A 12 -5.36 -6.57 6.22
C LEU A 12 -5.19 -5.17 5.62
N SER A 13 -5.22 -4.12 6.45
CA SER A 13 -5.14 -2.74 5.98
C SER A 13 -3.81 -2.41 5.31
N PHE A 14 -2.68 -2.79 5.91
CA PHE A 14 -1.35 -2.53 5.33
C PHE A 14 -1.10 -3.36 4.07
N SER A 15 -1.49 -4.65 4.07
CA SER A 15 -1.36 -5.49 2.87
C SER A 15 -2.19 -4.93 1.72
N VAL A 16 -3.43 -4.52 1.98
CA VAL A 16 -4.30 -3.91 0.96
C VAL A 16 -3.70 -2.62 0.41
N LEU A 17 -3.19 -1.73 1.28
CA LEU A 17 -2.55 -0.49 0.86
C LEU A 17 -1.34 -0.75 -0.07
N ILE A 18 -0.46 -1.69 0.30
CA ILE A 18 0.72 -2.01 -0.50
C ILE A 18 0.32 -2.62 -1.84
N ILE A 19 -0.67 -3.52 -1.87
CA ILE A 19 -1.20 -4.09 -3.11
C ILE A 19 -1.74 -2.99 -4.03
N ILE A 20 -2.50 -2.04 -3.49
CA ILE A 20 -3.05 -0.90 -4.25
C ILE A 20 -1.92 -0.05 -4.83
N ILE A 21 -0.90 0.28 -4.03
CA ILE A 21 0.26 1.06 -4.48
C ILE A 21 1.00 0.32 -5.59
N CYS A 22 1.27 -0.98 -5.43
CA CYS A 22 1.96 -1.77 -6.45
C CYS A 22 1.15 -1.90 -7.74
N MET A 23 -0.16 -2.12 -7.65
CA MET A 23 -1.04 -2.13 -8.82
C MET A 23 -1.07 -0.78 -9.53
N PHE A 24 -1.12 0.31 -8.76
CA PHE A 24 -1.07 1.67 -9.30
C PHE A 24 0.25 1.94 -10.04
N PHE A 25 1.40 1.66 -9.42
CA PHE A 25 2.71 1.84 -10.05
C PHE A 25 2.89 0.96 -11.29
N SER A 26 2.44 -0.30 -11.24
CA SER A 26 2.47 -1.20 -12.40
C SER A 26 1.63 -0.63 -13.55
N ARG A 27 0.41 -0.14 -13.27
CA ARG A 27 -0.44 0.51 -14.28
C ARG A 27 0.13 1.81 -14.82
N LEU A 28 0.71 2.64 -13.95
CA LEU A 28 1.38 3.88 -14.34
C LEU A 28 2.58 3.60 -15.25
N SER A 29 3.37 2.58 -14.93
CA SER A 29 4.50 2.15 -15.75
C SER A 29 4.06 1.66 -17.13
N GLN A 30 3.03 0.80 -17.20
CA GLN A 30 2.45 0.35 -18.48
C GLN A 30 1.85 1.49 -19.31
N LEU A 31 1.27 2.51 -18.65
CA LEU A 31 0.79 3.71 -19.33
C LEU A 31 1.96 4.51 -19.91
N SER A 32 3.01 4.71 -19.12
CA SER A 32 4.22 5.41 -19.58
C SER A 32 4.83 4.74 -20.81
N VAL A 33 4.96 3.41 -20.82
CA VAL A 33 5.47 2.67 -21.99
C VAL A 33 4.62 2.94 -23.23
N ARG A 34 3.28 2.83 -23.13
CA ARG A 34 2.37 3.08 -24.26
C ARG A 34 2.46 4.51 -24.79
N VAL A 35 2.54 5.50 -23.90
CA VAL A 35 2.69 6.91 -24.31
C VAL A 35 4.02 7.12 -25.01
N THR A 36 5.11 6.54 -24.50
CA THR A 36 6.43 6.62 -25.14
C THR A 36 6.45 5.94 -26.51
N GLU A 37 5.80 4.77 -26.67
CA GLU A 37 5.69 4.10 -27.97
C GLU A 37 5.00 4.97 -29.02
N GLU A 38 3.87 5.60 -28.68
CA GLU A 38 3.14 6.50 -29.58
C GLU A 38 3.94 7.75 -29.95
N LEU A 39 4.62 8.38 -28.97
CA LEU A 39 5.47 9.54 -29.23
C LEU A 39 6.67 9.18 -30.12
N TYR A 40 7.28 8.02 -29.89
CA TYR A 40 8.42 7.56 -30.67
C TYR A 40 8.04 7.25 -32.12
N ILE A 41 6.91 6.55 -32.34
CA ILE A 41 6.39 6.27 -33.68
C ILE A 41 6.08 7.56 -34.43
N THR A 42 5.38 8.50 -33.79
CA THR A 42 5.01 9.78 -34.40
C THR A 42 6.25 10.58 -34.78
N SER A 43 7.27 10.61 -33.93
CA SER A 43 8.54 11.31 -34.22
C SER A 43 9.29 10.72 -35.41
N ILE A 44 9.33 9.38 -35.55
CA ILE A 44 9.96 8.72 -36.70
C ILE A 44 9.19 9.03 -37.98
N LEU A 45 7.86 8.96 -37.92
CA LEU A 45 6.95 9.30 -39.01
C LEU A 45 7.18 10.70 -39.55
N GLU A 46 7.19 11.71 -38.68
CA GLU A 46 7.34 13.11 -39.08
C GLU A 46 8.73 13.39 -39.67
N ASN A 47 9.78 12.83 -39.05
CA ASN A 47 11.15 13.00 -39.54
C ASN A 47 11.32 12.37 -40.93
N GLU A 48 10.74 11.19 -41.14
CA GLU A 48 10.83 10.53 -42.43
C GLU A 48 9.96 11.19 -43.50
N ALA A 49 8.73 11.60 -43.17
CA ALA A 49 7.86 12.33 -44.09
C ALA A 49 8.55 13.60 -44.62
N SER A 50 9.26 14.31 -43.73
CA SER A 50 10.05 15.50 -44.09
C SER A 50 11.24 15.16 -45.00
N TYR A 51 11.92 14.04 -44.75
CA TYR A 51 12.99 13.54 -45.63
C TYR A 51 12.48 13.21 -47.04
N PHE A 52 11.33 12.54 -47.15
CA PHE A 52 10.70 12.20 -48.43
C PHE A 52 10.25 13.44 -49.21
N LEU A 53 9.66 14.44 -48.54
CA LEU A 53 9.24 15.69 -49.17
C LEU A 53 10.42 16.42 -49.84
N ASN A 54 11.55 16.54 -49.14
CA ASN A 54 12.75 17.18 -49.67
C ASN A 54 13.35 16.43 -50.88
N MET A 55 13.25 15.09 -50.89
CA MET A 55 13.73 14.26 -52.01
C MET A 55 12.85 14.39 -53.27
N ILE A 56 11.52 14.46 -53.09
CA ILE A 56 10.56 14.60 -54.21
C ILE A 56 10.71 15.97 -54.89
N GLU A 57 11.05 17.00 -54.13
CA GLU A 57 11.29 18.36 -54.64
C GLU A 57 12.58 18.45 -55.49
N GLY A 58 13.50 17.50 -55.35
CA GLY A 58 14.84 17.54 -55.97
C GLY A 58 15.11 16.60 -57.15
N SER A 59 14.42 15.46 -57.34
CA SER A 59 14.76 14.45 -58.38
C SER A 59 13.66 13.43 -58.69
N LYS A 60 13.77 12.75 -59.84
CA LYS A 60 12.83 11.71 -60.33
C LYS A 60 12.53 10.65 -59.25
N VAL A 61 11.25 10.52 -58.95
CA VAL A 61 10.59 9.72 -57.90
C VAL A 61 10.86 8.19 -57.98
N GLU A 62 11.51 7.68 -59.04
CA GLU A 62 11.59 6.24 -59.35
C GLU A 62 12.56 5.41 -58.49
N SER A 63 13.37 6.01 -57.62
CA SER A 63 14.25 5.23 -56.73
C SER A 63 14.56 5.92 -55.39
N ILE A 64 13.52 6.32 -54.66
CA ILE A 64 13.72 6.87 -53.30
C ILE A 64 13.92 5.70 -52.34
N THR A 65 15.11 5.61 -51.75
CA THR A 65 15.38 4.67 -50.65
C THR A 65 15.02 5.32 -49.32
N PRO A 66 14.33 4.61 -48.40
CA PRO A 66 14.04 5.14 -47.08
C PRO A 66 15.33 5.43 -46.30
N SER A 67 15.32 6.51 -45.53
CA SER A 67 16.41 6.89 -44.62
C SER A 67 16.39 6.00 -43.38
N HIS A 68 15.20 5.67 -42.87
CA HIS A 68 15.04 4.80 -41.72
C HIS A 68 14.92 3.31 -42.13
N LYS A 69 15.78 2.45 -41.56
CA LYS A 69 15.84 1.00 -41.88
C LYS A 69 14.53 0.23 -41.62
N SER A 70 13.65 0.76 -40.78
CA SER A 70 12.36 0.14 -40.44
C SER A 70 11.27 0.36 -41.49
N ILE A 71 11.53 1.19 -42.51
CA ILE A 71 10.58 1.44 -43.59
C ILE A 71 10.89 0.47 -44.71
N LYS A 72 9.98 -0.49 -44.93
CA LYS A 72 10.16 -1.54 -45.94
C LYS A 72 9.46 -1.23 -47.26
N TYR A 73 8.40 -0.43 -47.26
CA TYR A 73 7.55 -0.29 -48.43
C TYR A 73 7.11 1.16 -48.67
N ILE A 74 7.43 1.67 -49.87
CA ILE A 74 6.94 2.94 -50.40
C ILE A 74 6.12 2.58 -51.65
N PHE A 75 4.86 2.97 -51.68
CA PHE A 75 3.98 2.74 -52.82
C PHE A 75 3.59 4.08 -53.44
N PHE A 76 3.79 4.25 -54.74
CA PHE A 76 3.41 5.46 -55.48
C PHE A 76 1.95 5.41 -55.99
N SER A 77 1.19 4.41 -55.54
CA SER A 77 -0.24 4.21 -55.79
C SER A 77 -0.87 3.50 -54.59
N THR A 78 -2.21 3.42 -54.52
CA THR A 78 -2.89 2.74 -53.40
C THR A 78 -2.43 1.28 -53.30
N PRO A 79 -1.82 0.87 -52.18
CA PRO A 79 -1.33 -0.49 -52.05
C PRO A 79 -2.50 -1.48 -51.99
N GLU A 80 -2.52 -2.45 -52.91
CA GLU A 80 -3.36 -3.65 -52.79
C GLU A 80 -2.61 -4.68 -51.93
N LEU A 81 -2.72 -4.53 -50.61
CA LEU A 81 -2.30 -5.58 -49.68
C LEU A 81 -3.51 -6.48 -49.35
N ASP A 82 -3.34 -7.80 -49.43
CA ASP A 82 -4.38 -8.81 -49.14
C ASP A 82 -5.05 -8.64 -47.75
N CYS A 83 -4.37 -7.98 -46.81
CA CYS A 83 -4.87 -7.75 -45.46
C CYS A 83 -5.61 -6.41 -45.25
N LEU A 84 -5.72 -5.56 -46.28
CA LEU A 84 -6.48 -4.32 -46.22
C LEU A 84 -7.98 -4.62 -46.36
N SER A 85 -8.65 -4.81 -45.22
CA SER A 85 -10.10 -5.03 -45.16
C SER A 85 -10.93 -3.75 -45.43
N ARG A 86 -10.28 -2.57 -45.48
CA ARG A 86 -10.87 -1.29 -45.85
C ARG A 86 -9.87 -0.46 -46.66
N PRO A 87 -10.33 0.36 -47.64
CA PRO A 87 -9.47 1.30 -48.33
C PRO A 87 -8.87 2.30 -47.32
N LEU A 88 -7.59 2.65 -47.52
CA LEU A 88 -6.89 3.57 -46.65
C LEU A 88 -7.53 4.97 -46.71
N PRO A 89 -7.71 5.66 -45.57
CA PRO A 89 -8.33 6.98 -45.53
C PRO A 89 -7.49 8.04 -46.26
N HIS A 90 -8.14 8.86 -47.09
CA HIS A 90 -7.52 9.80 -48.03
C HIS A 90 -7.18 11.20 -47.46
N ASN A 91 -6.61 11.33 -46.25
CA ASN A 91 -6.60 12.64 -45.58
C ASN A 91 -5.31 13.07 -44.87
N ASN A 92 -4.13 12.71 -45.37
CA ASN A 92 -2.81 13.05 -44.76
C ASN A 92 -2.68 12.70 -43.26
N LEU A 93 -3.56 11.84 -42.75
CA LEU A 93 -3.56 11.39 -41.36
C LEU A 93 -2.77 10.08 -41.29
N ILE A 94 -1.97 9.94 -40.24
CA ILE A 94 -1.37 8.67 -39.87
C ILE A 94 -2.53 7.70 -39.61
N SER A 95 -2.62 6.64 -40.42
CA SER A 95 -3.67 5.64 -40.26
C SER A 95 -3.08 4.29 -39.88
N VAL A 96 -3.68 3.66 -38.88
CA VAL A 96 -3.21 2.40 -38.30
C VAL A 96 -4.15 1.29 -38.71
N PHE A 97 -3.62 0.21 -39.25
CA PHE A 97 -4.36 -0.99 -39.58
C PHE A 97 -3.64 -2.25 -39.11
N PHE A 98 -4.40 -3.32 -38.94
CA PHE A 98 -3.89 -4.60 -38.46
C PHE A 98 -3.84 -5.59 -39.62
N CYS A 99 -2.68 -6.20 -39.82
CA CYS A 99 -2.43 -7.22 -40.83
C CYS A 99 -1.96 -8.49 -40.10
N GLY A 100 -2.90 -9.38 -39.78
CA GLY A 100 -2.65 -10.47 -38.82
C GLY A 100 -2.27 -9.90 -37.44
N ASP A 101 -1.12 -10.31 -36.90
CA ASP A 101 -0.57 -9.81 -35.62
C ASP A 101 0.26 -8.52 -35.78
N SER A 102 0.48 -8.06 -37.01
CA SER A 102 1.30 -6.87 -37.27
C SER A 102 0.43 -5.61 -37.28
N ARG A 103 0.85 -4.61 -36.49
CA ARG A 103 0.33 -3.24 -36.57
C ARG A 103 1.09 -2.51 -37.67
N ILE A 104 0.40 -2.07 -38.70
CA ILE A 104 0.99 -1.31 -39.80
C ILE A 104 0.46 0.11 -39.73
N TYR A 105 1.38 1.05 -39.74
CA TYR A 105 1.09 2.46 -39.86
C TYR A 105 1.29 2.86 -41.32
N SER A 106 0.37 3.68 -41.80
CA SER A 106 0.46 4.30 -43.13
C SER A 106 0.44 5.80 -43.01
N TYR A 107 1.22 6.43 -43.86
CA TYR A 107 1.21 7.86 -44.06
C TYR A 107 0.99 8.14 -45.55
N GLN A 108 0.00 8.98 -45.85
CA GLN A 108 -0.26 9.43 -47.20
C GLN A 108 0.43 10.77 -47.42
N LEU A 109 1.18 10.85 -48.52
CA LEU A 109 1.77 12.08 -49.01
C LEU A 109 1.14 12.44 -50.34
N GLU A 110 0.55 13.63 -50.43
CA GLU A 110 0.02 14.16 -51.68
C GLU A 110 1.00 15.19 -52.27
N HIS A 111 1.52 14.92 -53.46
CA HIS A 111 2.44 15.83 -54.16
C HIS A 111 2.18 15.82 -55.66
N SER A 112 1.95 16.99 -56.25
CA SER A 112 1.74 17.18 -57.71
C SER A 112 0.71 16.22 -58.32
N ASN A 113 -0.47 16.12 -57.69
CA ASN A 113 -1.60 15.27 -58.11
C ASN A 113 -1.30 13.76 -58.12
N LYS A 114 -0.25 13.33 -57.41
CA LYS A 114 0.08 11.92 -57.15
C LYS A 114 0.08 11.67 -55.64
N SER A 115 -0.59 10.60 -55.22
CA SER A 115 -0.56 10.15 -53.83
C SER A 115 0.49 9.05 -53.65
N THR A 116 1.41 9.26 -52.71
CA THR A 116 2.41 8.26 -52.31
C THR A 116 2.06 7.77 -50.91
N TRP A 117 2.01 6.46 -50.72
CA TRP A 117 1.75 5.81 -49.46
C TRP A 117 3.06 5.25 -48.90
N ILE A 118 3.39 5.64 -47.68
CA ILE A 118 4.50 5.09 -46.93
C ILE A 118 3.92 4.13 -45.89
N LEU A 119 4.37 2.87 -45.92
CA LEU A 119 3.92 1.84 -45.00
C LEU A 119 5.09 1.35 -44.15
N PHE A 120 4.87 1.26 -42.85
CA PHE A 120 5.83 0.66 -41.93
C PHE A 120 5.15 -0.19 -40.88
N ASN A 121 5.82 -1.28 -40.50
CA ASN A 121 5.36 -2.16 -39.46
C ASN A 121 5.83 -1.61 -38.10
N ALA A 122 4.90 -1.44 -37.17
CA ALA A 122 5.19 -1.02 -35.80
C ALA A 122 6.24 -1.93 -35.15
N SER A 123 6.23 -3.22 -35.48
CA SER A 123 7.15 -4.21 -34.95
C SER A 123 8.60 -3.98 -35.37
N ASP A 124 8.82 -3.41 -36.56
CA ASP A 124 10.15 -3.10 -37.09
C ASP A 124 10.69 -1.77 -36.53
N VAL A 125 9.82 -0.91 -36.00
CA VAL A 125 10.14 0.42 -35.47
C VAL A 125 10.27 0.41 -33.95
N LEU A 126 9.39 -0.31 -33.27
CA LEU A 126 9.37 -0.42 -31.83
C LEU A 126 10.37 -1.48 -31.39
N PRO A 127 11.48 -1.12 -30.71
CA PRO A 127 12.37 -2.11 -30.11
C PRO A 127 11.67 -2.95 -29.04
N THR A 128 10.46 -2.54 -28.61
CA THR A 128 9.64 -3.21 -27.63
C THR A 128 8.81 -4.37 -28.19
N SER A 129 8.61 -4.47 -29.51
CA SER A 129 7.68 -5.46 -30.11
C SER A 129 8.06 -6.92 -29.81
N GLY A 130 9.36 -7.24 -29.87
CA GLY A 130 9.89 -8.57 -29.51
C GLY A 130 10.09 -8.80 -28.01
N VAL A 131 10.11 -7.72 -27.20
CA VAL A 131 10.31 -7.80 -25.74
C VAL A 131 9.03 -7.51 -24.95
N SER A 132 7.90 -7.23 -25.62
CA SER A 132 6.63 -6.87 -24.97
C SER A 132 6.14 -7.95 -24.01
N ASN A 133 6.23 -9.22 -24.42
CA ASN A 133 5.88 -10.36 -23.56
C ASN A 133 6.82 -10.49 -22.36
N ILE A 134 8.13 -10.26 -22.55
CA ILE A 134 9.13 -10.30 -21.48
C ILE A 134 8.89 -9.17 -20.48
N LEU A 135 8.62 -7.95 -20.95
CA LEU A 135 8.29 -6.81 -20.10
C LEU A 135 6.99 -7.05 -19.34
N PHE A 136 5.98 -7.62 -19.98
CA PHE A 136 4.71 -7.95 -19.32
C PHE A 136 4.91 -9.00 -18.21
N LEU A 137 5.66 -10.08 -18.48
CA LEU A 137 6.01 -11.09 -17.48
C LEU A 137 6.86 -10.49 -16.35
N PHE A 138 7.78 -9.58 -16.66
CA PHE A 138 8.61 -8.88 -15.69
C PHE A 138 7.77 -7.99 -14.76
N PHE A 139 6.80 -7.25 -15.30
CA PHE A 139 5.87 -6.46 -14.49
C PHE A 139 4.99 -7.34 -13.60
N ILE A 140 4.53 -8.48 -14.09
CA ILE A 140 3.80 -9.47 -13.28
C ILE A 140 4.71 -10.03 -12.18
N SER A 141 5.96 -10.40 -12.48
CA SER A 141 6.86 -10.94 -11.46
C SER A 141 7.17 -9.92 -10.37
N ILE A 142 7.33 -8.64 -10.73
CA ILE A 142 7.49 -7.55 -9.77
C ILE A 142 6.25 -7.43 -8.89
N LEU A 143 5.06 -7.47 -9.48
CA LEU A 143 3.81 -7.37 -8.73
C LEU A 143 3.64 -8.55 -7.77
N VAL A 144 3.95 -9.76 -8.18
CA VAL A 144 3.90 -10.94 -7.31
C VAL A 144 4.95 -10.84 -6.20
N ALA A 145 6.18 -10.46 -6.53
CA ALA A 145 7.25 -10.29 -5.55
C ALA A 145 6.90 -9.20 -4.51
N SER A 146 6.30 -8.10 -4.94
CA SER A 146 5.91 -7.02 -4.03
C SER A 146 4.79 -7.45 -3.07
N VAL A 147 3.81 -8.24 -3.53
CA VAL A 147 2.76 -8.82 -2.68
C VAL A 147 3.37 -9.74 -1.61
N VAL A 148 4.32 -10.60 -2.01
CA VAL A 148 5.01 -11.51 -1.09
C VAL A 148 5.84 -10.73 -0.06
N LEU A 149 6.60 -9.73 -0.48
CA LEU A 149 7.37 -8.89 0.43
C LEU A 149 6.46 -8.09 1.38
N ALA A 150 5.35 -7.55 0.88
CA ALA A 150 4.38 -6.81 1.69
C ALA A 150 3.78 -7.68 2.79
N THR A 151 3.36 -8.90 2.45
CA THR A 151 2.77 -9.84 3.39
C THR A 151 3.78 -10.28 4.46
N LEU A 152 5.03 -10.57 4.07
CA LEU A 152 6.10 -10.90 5.01
C LEU A 152 6.45 -9.72 5.93
N ALA A 153 6.64 -8.52 5.38
CA ALA A 153 6.97 -7.33 6.16
C ALA A 153 5.86 -6.98 7.16
N THR A 154 4.60 -7.07 6.73
CA THR A 154 3.45 -6.80 7.59
C THR A 154 3.31 -7.84 8.69
N TRP A 155 3.50 -9.12 8.37
CA TRP A 155 3.50 -10.19 9.37
C TRP A 155 4.61 -9.99 10.41
N PHE A 156 5.81 -9.63 9.97
CA PHE A 156 6.94 -9.31 10.85
C PHE A 156 6.62 -8.12 11.76
N LEU A 157 6.12 -7.01 11.20
CA LEU A 157 5.81 -5.80 11.96
C LEU A 157 4.66 -6.02 12.97
N ALA A 158 3.59 -6.70 12.55
CA ALA A 158 2.49 -7.07 13.44
C ALA A 158 2.98 -7.95 14.60
N SER A 159 3.90 -8.89 14.32
CA SER A 159 4.47 -9.74 15.37
C SER A 159 5.34 -8.97 16.37
N ARG A 160 5.98 -7.88 15.95
CA ARG A 160 6.91 -7.09 16.78
C ARG A 160 6.23 -6.00 17.60
N LEU A 161 5.13 -5.43 17.10
CA LEU A 161 4.40 -4.35 17.78
C LEU A 161 3.19 -4.87 18.56
N ALA A 162 2.36 -5.72 17.94
CA ALA A 162 1.08 -6.07 18.54
C ALA A 162 1.16 -7.26 19.51
N LYS A 163 2.08 -8.22 19.33
CA LYS A 163 2.26 -9.30 20.33
C LYS A 163 2.67 -8.76 21.70
N PRO A 164 3.62 -7.81 21.82
CA PRO A 164 4.01 -7.31 23.13
C PRO A 164 2.95 -6.42 23.79
N ILE A 165 2.17 -5.68 23.02
CA ILE A 165 1.01 -4.92 23.54
C ILE A 165 -0.06 -5.89 24.04
N GLU A 166 -0.35 -6.96 23.30
CA GLU A 166 -1.27 -8.01 23.74
C GLU A 166 -0.77 -8.71 25.01
N PHE A 167 0.54 -8.99 25.09
CA PHE A 167 1.17 -9.54 26.29
C PHE A 167 1.05 -8.59 27.49
N LEU A 168 1.34 -7.29 27.32
CA LEU A 168 1.16 -6.27 28.36
C LEU A 168 -0.31 -6.19 28.80
N THR A 169 -1.25 -6.23 27.86
CA THR A 169 -2.68 -6.16 28.16
C THR A 169 -3.13 -7.35 29.01
N ASN A 170 -2.71 -8.57 28.65
CA ASN A 170 -3.06 -9.76 29.41
C ASN A 170 -2.41 -9.73 30.80
N GLU A 171 -1.15 -9.29 30.87
CA GLU A 171 -0.45 -9.15 32.14
C GLU A 171 -1.18 -8.17 33.06
N VAL A 172 -1.59 -7.01 32.54
CA VAL A 172 -2.39 -6.02 33.27
C VAL A 172 -3.75 -6.56 33.73
N ILE A 173 -4.42 -7.38 32.91
CA ILE A 173 -5.71 -7.99 33.26
C ILE A 173 -5.53 -9.02 34.39
N ASP A 174 -4.43 -9.76 34.37
CA ASP A 174 -4.13 -10.83 35.33
C ASP A 174 -3.35 -10.32 36.57
N LEU A 175 -3.03 -9.02 36.66
CA LEU A 175 -2.38 -8.41 37.83
C LEU A 175 -3.26 -8.55 39.08
N SER A 176 -2.70 -9.19 40.11
CA SER A 176 -3.28 -9.32 41.46
C SER A 176 -2.54 -8.45 42.48
N ASP A 177 -3.17 -8.19 43.65
CA ASP A 177 -2.54 -7.49 44.79
C ASP A 177 -1.12 -8.03 45.04
N GLY A 178 -0.13 -7.15 45.04
CA GLY A 178 1.29 -7.42 45.27
C GLY A 178 2.09 -7.91 44.06
N SER A 179 1.48 -8.02 42.87
CA SER A 179 2.17 -8.44 41.64
C SER A 179 2.62 -7.26 40.77
N SER A 180 3.70 -7.44 40.02
CA SER A 180 4.23 -6.44 39.08
C SER A 180 4.25 -6.97 37.65
N ILE A 181 4.30 -6.05 36.69
CA ILE A 181 4.49 -6.39 35.28
C ILE A 181 5.84 -7.11 35.11
N SER A 182 5.90 -8.11 34.23
CA SER A 182 7.09 -8.93 33.97
C SER A 182 8.28 -8.08 33.56
N GLY A 183 9.44 -8.44 34.11
CA GLY A 183 10.74 -7.88 33.73
C GLY A 183 11.03 -7.95 32.23
N ARG A 184 10.39 -8.87 31.49
CA ARG A 184 10.53 -8.95 30.03
C ARG A 184 10.01 -7.70 29.31
N LEU A 185 8.93 -7.09 29.79
CA LEU A 185 8.42 -5.85 29.22
C LEU A 185 9.12 -4.63 29.81
N LEU A 186 9.39 -4.63 31.12
CA LEU A 186 10.05 -3.52 31.80
C LEU A 186 11.48 -3.27 31.30
N ASN A 187 12.20 -4.31 30.88
CA ASN A 187 13.56 -4.21 30.37
C ASN A 187 13.64 -3.89 28.86
N ARG A 188 12.52 -3.60 28.19
CA ARG A 188 12.58 -3.11 26.79
C ARG A 188 13.02 -1.64 26.77
N GLU A 189 13.89 -1.33 25.81
CA GLU A 189 14.41 0.00 25.56
C GLU A 189 13.66 0.73 24.44
N ASP A 190 12.42 0.33 24.17
CA ASP A 190 11.54 0.98 23.19
C ASP A 190 10.29 1.55 23.85
N GLU A 191 9.44 2.22 23.06
CA GLU A 191 8.24 2.90 23.53
C GLU A 191 7.25 1.96 24.23
N ILE A 192 7.29 0.66 23.91
CA ILE A 192 6.47 -0.35 24.59
C ILE A 192 7.01 -0.61 26.00
N GLY A 193 8.34 -0.61 26.18
CA GLY A 193 8.97 -0.68 27.50
C GLY A 193 8.67 0.55 28.34
N GLU A 194 8.76 1.74 27.76
CA GLU A 194 8.39 3.00 28.44
C GLU A 194 6.92 2.97 28.92
N LEU A 195 6.00 2.48 28.07
CA LEU A 195 4.60 2.31 28.44
C LEU A 195 4.42 1.31 29.59
N ALA A 196 5.12 0.18 29.55
CA ALA A 196 5.05 -0.83 30.61
C ALA A 196 5.57 -0.27 31.95
N GLN A 197 6.65 0.51 31.93
CA GLN A 197 7.20 1.16 33.11
C GLN A 197 6.23 2.21 33.68
N ALA A 198 5.66 3.05 32.81
CA ALA A 198 4.67 4.05 33.22
C ALA A 198 3.45 3.40 33.89
N PHE A 199 2.91 2.32 33.29
CA PHE A 199 1.78 1.59 33.88
C PHE A 199 2.14 0.98 35.24
N ASN A 200 3.28 0.28 35.34
CA ASN A 200 3.71 -0.36 36.58
C ASN A 200 3.87 0.65 37.72
N ARG A 201 4.38 1.84 37.40
CA ARG A 201 4.49 2.94 38.36
C ARG A 201 3.12 3.40 38.86
N THR A 202 2.19 3.70 37.95
CA THR A 202 0.84 4.15 38.34
C THR A 202 0.10 3.08 39.13
N TYR A 203 0.26 1.79 38.78
CA TYR A 203 -0.33 0.68 39.52
C TYR A 203 0.23 0.60 40.95
N SER A 204 1.55 0.73 41.12
CA SER A 204 2.18 0.75 42.46
C SER A 204 1.75 1.96 43.29
N GLU A 205 1.59 3.14 42.69
CA GLU A 205 1.07 4.32 43.37
C GLU A 205 -0.38 4.11 43.87
N LEU A 206 -1.22 3.46 43.04
CA LEU A 206 -2.60 3.10 43.38
C LEU A 206 -2.65 2.07 44.53
N GLU A 207 -1.85 1.01 44.45
CA GLU A 207 -1.77 -0.03 45.48
C GLU A 207 -1.34 0.56 46.83
N ASN A 208 -0.33 1.44 46.83
CA ASN A 208 0.10 2.15 48.02
C ASN A 208 -1.00 3.06 48.60
N ALA A 209 -1.84 3.66 47.75
CA ALA A 209 -2.97 4.46 48.21
C ALA A 209 -4.07 3.59 48.85
N MET A 210 -4.41 2.45 48.22
CA MET A 210 -5.37 1.49 48.76
C MET A 210 -4.89 0.89 50.10
N GLN A 211 -3.59 0.61 50.23
CA GLN A 211 -3.02 0.10 51.47
C GLN A 211 -3.14 1.13 52.60
N ARG A 212 -2.83 2.41 52.32
CA ARG A 212 -3.02 3.51 53.30
C ARG A 212 -4.47 3.66 53.73
N GLU A 213 -5.42 3.51 52.81
CA GLU A 213 -6.85 3.57 53.14
C GLU A 213 -7.29 2.39 54.03
N LYS A 214 -6.83 1.17 53.72
CA LYS A 214 -7.08 -0.03 54.56
C LYS A 214 -6.51 0.17 55.96
N ASP A 215 -5.27 0.64 56.06
CA ASP A 215 -4.60 0.88 57.35
C ASP A 215 -5.31 1.97 58.15
N PHE A 216 -5.69 3.08 57.53
CA PHE A 216 -6.46 4.15 58.17
C PHE A 216 -7.81 3.67 58.69
N THR A 217 -8.55 2.88 57.90
CA THR A 217 -9.85 2.33 58.29
C THR A 217 -9.70 1.34 59.46
N ARG A 218 -8.64 0.53 59.43
CA ARG A 218 -8.28 -0.39 60.51
C ARG A 218 -8.00 0.39 61.79
N ASP A 219 -7.17 1.43 61.71
CA ASP A 219 -6.78 2.24 62.85
C ASP A 219 -7.99 3.00 63.44
N ILE A 220 -8.85 3.60 62.62
CA ILE A 220 -10.11 4.21 63.08
C ILE A 220 -11.00 3.18 63.77
N SER A 221 -11.13 1.98 63.21
CA SER A 221 -11.97 0.92 63.79
C SER A 221 -11.45 0.50 65.18
N HIS A 222 -10.13 0.55 65.39
CA HIS A 222 -9.52 0.29 66.69
C HIS A 222 -9.73 1.46 67.66
N GLU A 223 -9.54 2.69 67.22
CA GLU A 223 -9.70 3.90 68.04
C GLU A 223 -11.18 4.17 68.42
N LEU A 224 -12.15 3.77 67.61
CA LEU A 224 -13.58 3.89 67.94
C LEU A 224 -14.12 2.76 68.83
N ARG A 225 -13.52 1.57 68.78
CA ARG A 225 -13.95 0.43 69.61
C ARG A 225 -13.73 0.72 71.11
N THR A 226 -12.64 1.38 71.45
CA THR A 226 -12.27 1.74 72.83
C THR A 226 -13.29 2.68 73.51
N PRO A 227 -13.65 3.86 72.93
CA PRO A 227 -14.64 4.76 73.52
C PRO A 227 -16.06 4.17 73.49
N ILE A 228 -16.46 3.43 72.45
CA ILE A 228 -17.78 2.78 72.43
C ILE A 228 -17.92 1.74 73.54
N THR A 229 -16.85 1.00 73.83
CA THR A 229 -16.83 0.02 74.93
C THR A 229 -16.93 0.72 76.28
N LEU A 230 -16.25 1.86 76.45
CA LEU A 230 -16.36 2.71 77.64
C LEU A 230 -17.79 3.25 77.82
N ILE A 231 -18.40 3.80 76.77
CA ILE A 231 -19.78 4.30 76.82
C ILE A 231 -20.76 3.18 77.16
N LYS A 232 -20.60 1.98 76.57
CA LYS A 232 -21.41 0.81 76.91
C LYS A 232 -21.27 0.41 78.39
N ASN A 233 -20.04 0.40 78.92
CA ASN A 233 -19.79 0.07 80.33
C ASN A 233 -20.41 1.07 81.30
N VAL A 234 -20.36 2.37 80.97
CA VAL A 234 -20.99 3.42 81.78
C VAL A 234 -22.51 3.24 81.76
N LEU A 235 -23.12 3.02 80.60
CA LEU A 235 -24.56 2.79 80.48
C LEU A 235 -25.03 1.52 81.23
N SER A 236 -24.27 0.42 81.15
CA SER A 236 -24.62 -0.80 81.90
C SER A 236 -24.48 -0.63 83.40
N THR A 237 -23.48 0.13 83.87
CA THR A 237 -23.30 0.42 85.31
C THR A 237 -24.39 1.33 85.83
N THR A 238 -24.77 2.37 85.08
CA THR A 238 -25.88 3.25 85.46
C THR A 238 -27.21 2.50 85.45
N SER A 239 -27.49 1.67 84.44
CA SER A 239 -28.69 0.85 84.41
C SER A 239 -28.71 -0.22 85.52
N GLY A 240 -27.55 -0.75 85.91
CA GLY A 240 -27.43 -1.68 87.03
C GLY A 240 -27.57 -1.00 88.40
N GLY A 241 -27.06 0.23 88.53
CA GLY A 241 -27.21 1.05 89.74
C GLY A 241 -28.66 1.48 89.99
N ILE A 242 -29.40 1.81 88.93
CA ILE A 242 -30.83 2.15 89.02
C ILE A 242 -31.69 0.94 89.46
N LEU A 243 -31.19 -0.30 89.31
CA LEU A 243 -31.86 -1.51 89.80
C LEU A 243 -31.46 -1.91 91.23
N LEU A 244 -30.41 -1.32 91.81
CA LEU A 244 -29.97 -1.59 93.19
C LEU A 244 -30.47 -0.54 94.20
N GLU A 245 -31.12 0.53 93.75
CA GLU A 245 -31.67 1.58 94.61
C GLU A 245 -33.19 1.43 94.85
N SER A 246 -33.77 0.29 94.44
CA SER A 246 -35.21 -0.01 94.58
C SER A 246 -35.53 -1.24 95.45
N GLN A 247 -34.73 -1.55 96.48
CA GLN A 247 -35.08 -2.52 97.52
C GLN A 247 -34.86 -1.98 98.92
#